data_AF-A0A8T1APN7-F1
#
_entry.id   AF-A0A8T1APN7-F1
#
_cell.length_a   1.000
_cell.length_b   1.000
_cell.length_c   1.000
_cell.angle_alpha   90.00
_cell.angle_beta   90.00
_cell.angle_gamma   90.00
#
_symmetry.space_group_name_H-M   'P 1'
#
loop_
_entity.id
_entity.type
_entity.pdbx_description
1 polymer ?
#
loop_
_entity_poly.entity_id
_entity_poly.type
_entity_poly.pdbx_seq_one_letter_code
_entity_poly.pdbx_strand_id
1 'polypeptide(L)' 'MPRTRLSESAGADSDDERTTAPIFTPVLPPRLTSTSHAALVKWRGERREYEETIRSRAKDN' A
#
# COMPACT_ATOMS: atom_id res chain seq x y z
N MET A 1 11.79 6.99 -32.29
CA MET A 1 10.83 6.45 -31.30
C MET A 1 11.38 5.16 -30.71
N PRO A 2 11.96 5.15 -29.50
CA PRO A 2 12.15 3.92 -28.74
C PRO A 2 11.19 3.85 -27.54
N ARG A 3 10.85 2.61 -27.21
CA ARG A 3 9.64 2.16 -26.49
C ARG A 3 9.65 2.56 -25.00
N THR A 4 8.48 2.94 -24.51
CA THR A 4 8.16 3.11 -23.08
C THR A 4 8.53 1.86 -22.30
N ARG A 5 9.46 1.99 -21.34
CA ARG A 5 9.77 0.94 -20.37
C ARG A 5 8.63 0.94 -19.34
N LEU A 6 7.65 0.07 -19.53
CA LEU A 6 6.64 -0.23 -18.52
C LEU A 6 7.40 -0.78 -17.31
N SER A 7 7.54 0.05 -16.27
CA SER A 7 8.03 -0.44 -14.98
C SER A 7 6.87 -1.21 -14.37
N GLU A 8 6.85 -2.52 -14.61
CA GLU A 8 5.98 -3.45 -13.93
C GLU A 8 6.47 -3.55 -12.48
N SER A 9 6.03 -2.62 -11.66
CA SER A 9 6.13 -2.74 -10.21
C SER A 9 5.14 -3.80 -9.80
N ALA A 10 5.66 -5.01 -9.54
CA ALA A 10 4.97 -6.10 -8.89
C ALA A 10 4.12 -5.54 -7.74
N GLY A 11 2.81 -5.72 -7.85
CA GLY A 11 1.91 -5.50 -6.73
C GLY A 11 2.41 -6.41 -5.61
N ALA A 12 2.88 -5.81 -4.54
CA ALA A 12 3.03 -6.50 -3.27
C ALA A 12 1.62 -6.86 -2.82
N ASP A 13 1.14 -7.99 -3.32
CA ASP A 13 0.15 -8.80 -2.65
C ASP A 13 0.81 -9.21 -1.33
N SER A 14 0.44 -8.51 -0.27
CA SER A 14 0.81 -8.86 1.10
C SER A 14 -0.47 -8.79 1.92
N ASP A 15 -1.47 -9.50 1.44
CA ASP A 15 -2.45 -10.11 2.31
C ASP A 15 -1.76 -11.34 2.94
N ASP A 16 -1.98 -11.57 4.23
CA ASP A 16 -1.34 -12.63 5.03
C ASP A 16 0.06 -12.35 5.58
N GLU A 17 0.29 -11.18 6.18
CA GLU A 17 1.12 -11.14 7.38
C GLU A 17 0.75 -9.99 8.32
N ARG A 18 -0.26 -10.24 9.17
CA ARG A 18 -0.40 -9.55 10.46
C ARG A 18 0.72 -9.98 11.43
N THR A 19 1.94 -10.16 10.93
CA THR A 19 3.11 -10.26 11.80
C THR A 19 3.29 -8.90 12.46
N THR A 20 3.52 -8.96 13.76
CA THR A 20 3.99 -7.86 14.59
C THR A 20 5.35 -7.38 14.05
N ALA A 21 5.32 -6.64 12.95
CA ALA A 21 6.52 -6.10 12.36
C ALA A 21 7.08 -5.10 13.39
N PRO A 22 8.40 -5.14 13.68
CA PRO A 22 9.01 -4.35 14.75
C PRO A 22 8.65 -2.87 14.66
N ILE A 23 8.56 -2.16 15.78
CA ILE A 23 8.17 -0.73 15.83
C ILE A 23 8.99 0.15 14.87
N PHE A 24 10.26 -0.19 14.65
CA PHE A 24 11.17 0.53 13.75
C PHE A 24 10.94 0.25 12.26
N THR A 25 10.10 -0.73 11.91
CA THR A 25 9.72 -0.97 10.51
C THR A 25 8.66 0.04 10.08
N PRO A 26 8.97 0.95 9.14
CA PRO A 26 7.99 1.92 8.68
C PRO A 26 6.89 1.21 7.89
N VAL A 27 5.63 1.49 8.21
CA VAL A 27 4.50 1.12 7.35
C VAL A 27 4.46 2.12 6.20
N LEU A 28 4.54 1.64 4.97
CA LEU A 28 4.55 2.50 3.78
C LEU A 28 3.11 2.77 3.29
N PRO A 29 2.79 4.00 2.88
CA PRO A 29 1.48 4.32 2.34
C PRO A 29 1.28 3.69 0.94
N PRO A 30 0.03 3.36 0.55
CA PRO A 30 -0.26 2.82 -0.76
C PRO A 30 0.00 3.85 -1.86
N ARG A 31 0.63 3.40 -2.94
CA ARG A 31 1.01 4.25 -4.07
C ARG A 31 -0.09 4.24 -5.12
N LEU A 32 -0.40 5.41 -5.68
CA LEU A 32 -1.33 5.50 -6.79
C LEU A 32 -0.64 5.06 -8.09
N THR A 33 -1.09 3.95 -8.68
CA THR A 33 -0.48 3.34 -9.87
C THR A 33 -1.05 3.88 -11.19
N SER A 34 -2.28 4.38 -11.17
CA SER A 34 -2.97 4.92 -12.34
C SER A 34 -4.07 5.90 -11.90
N THR A 35 -4.42 6.84 -12.78
CA THR A 35 -5.54 7.78 -12.60
C THR A 35 -6.88 7.25 -13.12
N SER A 36 -6.92 5.99 -13.57
CA SER A 36 -8.17 5.35 -14.00
C SER A 36 -9.15 5.20 -12.84
N HIS A 37 -10.45 5.14 -13.14
CA HIS A 37 -11.49 5.02 -12.11
C HIS A 37 -11.29 3.79 -11.22
N ALA A 38 -11.01 2.63 -11.83
CA ALA A 38 -10.79 1.39 -11.10
C ALA A 38 -9.58 1.47 -10.16
N ALA A 39 -8.46 2.05 -10.62
CA ALA A 39 -7.27 2.23 -9.80
C ALA A 39 -7.53 3.18 -8.62
N LEU A 40 -8.29 4.25 -8.83
CA LEU A 40 -8.68 5.18 -7.76
C LEU A 40 -9.63 4.54 -6.74
N VAL A 41 -10.55 3.68 -7.18
CA VAL A 41 -11.43 2.92 -6.27
C VAL A 41 -10.61 1.96 -5.41
N LYS A 42 -9.70 1.18 -6.04
CA LYS A 42 -8.82 0.25 -5.34
C LYS A 42 -7.93 0.98 -4.32
N TRP A 43 -7.25 2.05 -4.75
CA TRP A 43 -6.37 2.84 -3.89
C TRP A 43 -7.10 3.44 -2.68
N ARG A 44 -8.37 3.84 -2.82
CA ARG A 44 -9.17 4.32 -1.68
C ARG A 44 -9.40 3.23 -0.63
N GLY A 45 -9.57 1.98 -1.04
CA GLY A 45 -9.67 0.83 -0.14
C GLY A 45 -8.37 0.60 0.61
N GLU A 46 -7.28 0.40 -0.13
CA GLU A 46 -5.92 0.20 0.41
C GLU A 46 -5.51 1.32 1.36
N ARG A 47 -5.89 2.57 1.04
CA ARG A 47 -5.58 3.71 1.90
C ARG A 47 -6.31 3.68 3.24
N ARG A 48 -7.54 3.18 3.28
CA ARG A 48 -8.29 3.03 4.53
C ARG A 48 -7.63 2.00 5.44
N GLU A 49 -7.22 0.87 4.88
CA GLU A 49 -6.54 -0.21 5.61
C GLU A 49 -5.17 0.24 6.15
N TYR A 50 -4.42 1.01 5.35
CA TYR A 50 -3.19 1.65 5.80
C TYR A 50 -3.44 2.57 7.01
N GLU A 51 -4.44 3.44 6.96
CA GLU A 51 -4.76 4.37 8.06
C GLU A 51 -5.22 3.63 9.32
N GLU A 52 -5.96 2.53 9.17
CA GLU A 52 -6.34 1.65 10.28
C GLU A 52 -5.12 0.98 10.91
N THR A 53 -4.21 0.44 10.08
CA THR A 53 -2.96 -0.18 10.55
C THR A 53 -2.09 0.81 11.33
N ILE A 54 -1.93 2.03 10.82
CA ILE A 54 -1.20 3.11 11.50
C ILE A 54 -1.88 3.46 12.85
N ARG A 55 -3.21 3.53 12.87
CA ARG A 55 -3.97 3.84 14.08
C ARG A 55 -3.83 2.74 15.14
N SER A 56 -3.86 1.47 14.74
CA SER A 56 -3.67 0.34 15.66
C SER A 56 -2.28 0.38 16.26
N ARG A 57 -1.23 0.56 15.43
CA ARG A 57 0.16 0.70 15.93
C ARG A 57 0.36 1.86 16.91
N ALA A 58 -0.36 2.97 16.70
CA ALA A 58 -0.30 4.13 17.60
C ALA A 58 -1.02 3.92 18.94
N LYS A 59 -1.98 2.98 19.00
CA LYS A 59 -2.73 2.65 20.23
C LYS A 59 -2.12 1.51 21.02
N ASP A 60 -1.35 0.65 20.36
CA ASP A 60 -0.64 -0.47 21.00
C ASP A 60 0.67 -0.05 21.70
N ASN A 61 1.02 1.25 21.69
CA ASN A 61 2.04 1.89 22.55
C ASN A 61 1.39 2.74 23.65
#